data_AF-A0A955B175-F1
#
_entry.id   AF-A0A955B175-F1
#
_cell.length_a   1.000
_cell.length_b   1.000
_cell.length_c   1.000
_cell.angle_alpha   90.00
_cell.angle_beta   90.00
_cell.angle_gamma   90.00
#
_symmetry.space_group_name_H-M   'P 1'
#
loop_
_entity.id
_entity.type
_entity.pdbx_description
1 polymer ?
#
loop_
_entity_poly.entity_id
_entity_poly.type
_entity_poly.pdbx_seq_one_letter_code
_entity_poly.pdbx_strand_id
1 'polypeptide(L)' 'MQASNKQDVCVHIRWMIRRDMPEVLEIEERSFEFPWTEEDFIRCLRQRNCIGMVAEHDEHVVGFMIYEL' A
#
# COMPACT_ATOMS: atom_id res chain seq x y z
N MET A 1 -24.30 -24.57 -13.39
CA MET A 1 -23.70 -23.81 -12.28
C MET A 1 -22.21 -24.05 -12.32
N GLN A 2 -21.43 -23.15 -12.93
CA GLN A 2 -19.97 -23.31 -13.00
C GLN A 2 -19.37 -22.87 -11.66
N ALA A 3 -18.62 -23.77 -11.02
CA ALA A 3 -17.85 -23.47 -9.83
C ALA A 3 -16.79 -22.42 -10.20
N SER A 4 -16.82 -21.27 -9.52
CA SER A 4 -15.78 -20.25 -9.65
C SER A 4 -14.45 -20.87 -9.20
N ASN A 5 -13.54 -21.04 -10.14
CA ASN A 5 -12.19 -21.52 -9.89
C ASN A 5 -11.46 -20.40 -9.12
N LYS A 6 -11.36 -20.53 -7.79
CA LYS A 6 -10.56 -19.60 -6.97
C LYS A 6 -9.10 -19.80 -7.35
N GLN A 7 -8.57 -18.88 -8.15
CA GLN A 7 -7.14 -18.78 -8.36
C GLN A 7 -6.52 -18.21 -7.08
N ASP A 8 -5.52 -18.90 -6.54
CA ASP A 8 -4.76 -18.39 -5.40
C ASP A 8 -3.87 -17.24 -5.89
N VAL A 9 -4.19 -16.03 -5.44
CA VAL A 9 -3.44 -14.81 -5.75
C VAL A 9 -2.25 -14.72 -4.80
N CYS A 10 -1.04 -14.71 -5.34
CA CYS A 10 0.19 -14.65 -4.53
C CYS A 10 0.54 -13.19 -4.21
N VAL A 11 0.11 -12.72 -3.04
CA VAL A 11 0.41 -11.36 -2.55
C VAL A 11 1.52 -11.41 -1.52
N HIS A 12 2.54 -10.58 -1.71
CA HIS A 12 3.67 -10.45 -0.78
C HIS A 12 3.50 -9.19 0.07
N ILE A 13 3.52 -9.36 1.39
CA ILE A 13 3.51 -8.22 2.32
C ILE A 13 4.94 -7.89 2.71
N ARG A 14 5.38 -6.65 2.45
CA ARG A 14 6.75 -6.20 2.75
C ARG A 14 6.79 -4.75 3.21
N TRP A 15 7.94 -4.34 3.74
CA TRP A 15 8.19 -2.95 4.08
C TRP A 15 8.02 -2.05 2.85
N MET A 16 7.37 -0.91 3.08
CA MET A 16 7.30 0.15 2.08
C MET A 16 8.70 0.75 1.87
N ILE A 17 9.08 0.94 0.62
CA ILE A 17 10.29 1.65 0.22
C ILE A 17 9.93 2.87 -0.63
N ARG A 18 10.87 3.78 -0.80
CA ARG A 18 10.64 5.03 -1.55
C ARG A 18 10.12 4.83 -2.98
N ARG A 19 10.51 3.72 -3.64
CA ARG A 19 10.06 3.38 -5.00
C ARG A 19 8.55 3.15 -5.08
N ASP A 20 7.92 2.70 -4.00
CA ASP A 20 6.51 2.35 -3.98
C ASP A 20 5.59 3.58 -3.96
N MET A 21 6.13 4.75 -3.59
CA MET A 21 5.36 5.95 -3.32
C MET A 21 4.43 6.39 -4.47
N PRO A 22 4.84 6.34 -5.76
CA PRO A 22 3.94 6.69 -6.86
C PRO A 22 2.68 5.82 -6.91
N GLU A 23 2.81 4.50 -6.71
CA GLU A 23 1.68 3.56 -6.72
C GLU A 23 0.84 3.68 -5.44
N VAL A 24 1.47 3.95 -4.29
CA VAL A 24 0.76 4.24 -3.03
C VAL A 24 -0.11 5.48 -3.15
N LEU A 25 0.41 6.57 -3.73
CA LEU A 25 -0.34 7.79 -3.97
C LEU A 25 -1.50 7.56 -4.94
N GLU A 26 -1.30 6.79 -6.01
CA GLU A 26 -2.37 6.43 -6.95
C GLU A 26 -3.50 5.62 -6.26
N ILE A 27 -3.14 4.70 -5.36
CA ILE A 27 -4.12 3.96 -4.56
C ILE A 27 -4.87 4.91 -3.62
N GLU A 28 -4.15 5.79 -2.93
CA GLU A 28 -4.71 6.74 -1.97
C GLU A 28 -5.72 7.69 -2.64
N GLU A 29 -5.34 8.32 -3.77
CA GLU A 29 -6.19 9.21 -4.55
C GLU A 29 -7.50 8.55 -5.02
N ARG A 30 -7.46 7.25 -5.29
CA ARG A 30 -8.66 6.50 -5.73
C ARG A 30 -9.50 5.96 -4.59
N SER A 31 -8.91 5.79 -3.41
CA SER A 31 -9.54 5.09 -2.29
C SER A 31 -10.21 6.06 -1.30
N PHE A 32 -9.76 7.32 -1.24
CA PHE A 32 -10.21 8.27 -0.23
C PHE A 32 -10.69 9.59 -0.84
N GLU A 33 -11.71 10.20 -0.21
CA GLU A 33 -12.24 11.52 -0.60
C GLU A 33 -11.25 12.66 -0.32
N PHE A 34 -10.43 12.49 0.72
CA PHE A 34 -9.39 13.44 1.14
C PHE A 34 -8.05 12.70 1.22
N PRO A 35 -7.42 12.43 0.07
CA PRO A 35 -6.21 11.62 0.02
C PRO A 35 -5.03 12.33 0.69
N TRP A 36 -4.15 11.55 1.32
CA TRP A 36 -2.86 12.06 1.80
C TRP A 36 -1.98 12.54 0.65
N THR A 37 -1.27 13.64 0.89
CA THR A 37 -0.21 14.09 -0.02
C THR A 37 1.08 13.31 0.23
N GLU A 38 2.01 13.34 -0.73
CA GLU A 38 3.35 12.76 -0.52
C GLU A 38 4.04 13.33 0.73
N GLU A 39 3.84 14.60 1.04
CA GLU A 39 4.38 15.24 2.24
C GLU A 39 3.78 14.63 3.53
N ASP A 40 2.50 14.29 3.54
CA ASP A 40 1.84 13.66 4.68
C ASP A 40 2.41 12.25 4.95
N PHE A 41 2.58 11.46 3.89
CA PHE A 41 3.25 10.16 3.97
C PHE A 41 4.67 10.27 4.52
N ILE A 42 5.48 11.19 3.98
CA ILE A 42 6.84 11.43 4.46
C ILE A 42 6.83 11.86 5.93
N ARG A 43 5.88 12.70 6.33
CA ARG A 43 5.77 13.17 7.72
C ARG A 43 5.42 12.02 8.67
N CYS A 44 4.50 11.11 8.34
CA CYS A 44 4.25 9.94 9.18
C CYS A 44 5.45 9.02 9.21
N LEU A 45 5.95 8.58 8.04
CA LEU A 45 6.99 7.55 7.95
C LEU A 45 8.37 7.99 8.51
N ARG A 46 8.57 9.28 8.78
CA ARG A 46 9.76 9.79 9.50
C ARG A 46 9.66 9.62 11.02
N GLN A 47 8.49 9.35 11.57
CA GLN A 47 8.32 9.06 13.00
C GLN A 47 8.87 7.65 13.30
N ARG A 48 9.61 7.50 14.40
CA ARG A 48 10.30 6.23 14.73
C ARG A 48 9.36 5.05 15.00
N ASN A 49 8.11 5.35 15.32
CA ASN A 49 7.06 4.38 15.63
C ASN A 49 6.02 4.24 14.51
N CYS A 50 6.06 5.07 13.46
CA CYS A 50 5.19 4.91 12.30
C CYS A 50 5.84 3.92 11.31
N ILE A 51 5.10 2.87 10.94
CA ILE A 51 5.52 1.80 10.05
C ILE A 51 4.64 1.82 8.81
N GLY A 52 5.27 1.77 7.64
CA GLY A 52 4.61 1.56 6.35
C GLY A 52 4.87 0.17 5.78
N MET A 53 3.81 -0.52 5.38
CA MET A 53 3.83 -1.81 4.70
C MET A 53 3.08 -1.73 3.38
N VAL A 54 3.51 -2.50 2.38
CA VAL A 54 2.83 -2.63 1.09
C VAL A 54 2.45 -4.09 0.82
N ALA A 55 1.36 -4.25 0.09
CA ALA A 55 0.97 -5.50 -0.54
C ALA A 55 1.39 -5.45 -2.02
N GLU A 56 2.28 -6.36 -2.41
CA GLU A 56 2.81 -6.48 -3.76
C GLU A 56 2.23 -7.72 -4.46
N HIS A 57 1.77 -7.54 -5.70
CA HIS A 57 1.31 -8.60 -6.59
C HIS A 57 1.86 -8.33 -8.00
N ASP A 58 2.50 -9.31 -8.61
CA ASP A 58 3.14 -9.19 -9.93
C ASP A 58 4.03 -7.93 -10.07
N GLU A 59 4.88 -7.67 -9.06
CA GLU A 59 5.80 -6.51 -8.98
C GLU A 59 5.11 -5.13 -8.87
N HIS A 60 3.78 -5.10 -8.70
CA HIS A 60 3.00 -3.88 -8.50
C HIS A 60 2.46 -3.81 -7.07
N VAL A 61 2.43 -2.61 -6.52
CA VAL A 61 1.78 -2.33 -5.25
C VAL A 61 0.28 -2.28 -5.49
N VAL A 62 -0.46 -3.16 -4.81
CA VAL A 62 -1.93 -3.25 -4.91
C VAL A 62 -2.64 -2.78 -3.65
N GLY A 63 -1.88 -2.45 -2.61
CA GLY A 63 -2.39 -1.92 -1.36
C GLY A 63 -1.26 -1.53 -0.41
N PHE A 64 -1.60 -0.75 0.60
CA PHE A 64 -0.64 -0.35 1.63
C PHE A 64 -1.34 -0.25 2.99
N MET A 65 -0.54 -0.24 4.04
CA MET A 65 -0.98 -0.04 5.43
C MET A 65 0.05 0.81 6.15
N ILE A 66 -0.43 1.78 6.93
CA ILE A 66 0.40 2.61 7.81
C ILE A 66 -0.17 2.53 9.22
N TYR A 67 0.69 2.28 10.20
CA TYR A 67 0.29 2.18 11.60
C TYR A 67 1.41 2.61 12.55
N GLU A 68 1.04 2.95 13.78
CA GLU A 68 1.94 3.30 14.87
C GLU A 68 2.09 2.11 15.84
N LEU A 69 3.31 1.87 16.35
CA LEU A 69 3.59 0.83 17.36
C LEU A 69 3.37 1.32 18.80
#